data_AF-A0A7K3Y5T6-F1
#
_entry.id   AF-A0A7K3Y5T6-F1
#
_cell.length_a   1.000
_cell.length_b   1.000
_cell.length_c   1.000
_cell.angle_alpha   90.00
_cell.angle_beta   90.00
_cell.angle_gamma   90.00
#
_symmetry.space_group_name_H-M   'P 1'
#
loop_
_entity.id
_entity.type
_entity.pdbx_description
1 polymer ?
#
loop_
_entity_poly.entity_id
_entity_poly.type
_entity_poly.pdbx_seq_one_letter_code
_entity_poly.pdbx_strand_id
1 'polypeptide(L)' 'MGVQYIYDAEGRKTGVIVSIDLWDAMSAGKSANKQDEVGSPDPRKYRGVYRDLKVDLKAEIRSLRDEWDRV' A
#
# COMPACT_ATOMS: atom_id res chain seq x y z
N MET A 1 -23.35 -3.25 -6.63
CA MET A 1 -22.45 -2.11 -6.32
C MET A 1 -21.49 -1.96 -7.49
N GLY A 2 -21.42 -0.77 -8.09
CA GLY A 2 -20.67 -0.52 -9.33
C GLY A 2 -19.19 -0.25 -9.09
N VAL A 3 -18.39 -0.49 -10.12
CA VAL A 3 -16.96 -0.14 -10.15
C VAL A 3 -16.82 1.37 -10.24
N GLN A 4 -16.10 1.99 -9.30
CA GLN A 4 -15.84 3.43 -9.31
C GLN A 4 -14.44 3.72 -9.81
N TYR A 5 -14.27 4.75 -10.62
CA TYR A 5 -12.97 5.13 -11.19
C TYR A 5 -12.47 6.41 -10.55
N ILE A 6 -11.16 6.46 -10.33
CA ILE A 6 -10.43 7.66 -9.90
C ILE A 6 -9.84 8.29 -11.15
N TYR A 7 -9.99 9.61 -11.27
CA TYR A 7 -9.52 10.40 -12.40
C TYR A 7 -8.50 11.44 -11.95
N ASP A 8 -7.50 11.73 -12.78
CA ASP A 8 -6.59 12.87 -12.58
C ASP A 8 -7.25 14.21 -12.97
N ALA A 9 -6.52 15.31 -12.77
CA ALA A 9 -6.96 16.65 -13.13
C ALA A 9 -7.22 16.84 -14.64
N GLU A 10 -6.70 15.95 -15.48
CA GLU A 10 -6.90 15.95 -16.94
C GLU A 10 -8.04 15.00 -17.36
N GLY A 11 -8.74 14.38 -16.40
CA GLY A 11 -9.84 13.44 -16.66
C GLY A 11 -9.39 12.06 -17.11
N ARG A 12 -8.11 11.70 -16.94
CA ARG A 12 -7.59 10.36 -17.24
C ARG A 12 -7.78 9.43 -16.05
N LYS A 13 -8.16 8.18 -16.32
CA LYS A 13 -8.34 7.15 -15.30
C LYS A 13 -6.98 6.79 -14.68
N THR A 14 -6.83 7.03 -13.38
CA THR A 14 -5.60 6.72 -12.62
C THR A 14 -5.78 5.55 -11.66
N GLY A 15 -7.02 5.21 -11.30
CA GLY A 15 -7.29 4.14 -10.37
C GLY A 15 -8.72 3.63 -10.45
N VAL A 16 -8.97 2.54 -9.74
CA VAL A 16 -10.28 1.90 -9.64
C VAL A 16 -10.55 1.50 -8.20
N ILE A 17 -11.75 1.77 -7.72
CA ILE A 17 -12.26 1.33 -6.43
C ILE A 17 -13.28 0.23 -6.72
N VAL A 18 -12.98 -0.95 -6.20
CA VAL A 18 -13.81 -2.17 -6.33
C VAL A 18 -14.21 -2.67 -4.95
N SER A 19 -15.34 -3.36 -4.85
CA SER A 19 -15.71 -4.05 -3.60
C SER A 19 -14.74 -5.19 -3.31
N ILE A 20 -14.61 -5.55 -2.03
CA ILE A 20 -13.70 -6.62 -1.61
C ILE A 20 -14.06 -7.96 -2.26
N ASP A 21 -15.35 -8.27 -2.36
CA ASP A 21 -15.82 -9.49 -3.01
C ASP A 21 -15.37 -9.58 -4.48
N LEU A 22 -15.37 -8.45 -5.18
CA LEU A 22 -14.93 -8.37 -6.57
C LEU A 22 -13.40 -8.47 -6.68
N TRP A 23 -12.68 -7.85 -5.75
CA TRP A 23 -11.22 -7.97 -5.66
C TRP A 23 -10.78 -9.42 -5.43
N ASP A 24 -11.42 -10.12 -4.49
CA ASP A 24 -11.10 -11.50 -4.14
C ASP A 24 -11.41 -12.45 -5.29
N ALA A 25 -12.57 -12.28 -5.95
CA ALA A 25 -12.92 -13.06 -7.14
C ALA A 25 -11.91 -12.85 -8.29
N MET A 26 -11.42 -11.63 -8.51
CA MET A 26 -10.41 -11.33 -9.53
C MET A 26 -9.01 -11.82 -9.15
N SER A 27 -8.72 -11.91 -7.85
CA SER A 27 -7.41 -12.31 -7.32
C SER A 27 -7.28 -13.82 -7.15
N ALA A 28 -8.39 -14.55 -7.00
CA ALA A 28 -8.43 -16.00 -6.81
C ALA A 28 -7.76 -16.82 -7.94
N GLY A 29 -7.66 -16.28 -9.16
CA GLY A 29 -6.98 -16.91 -10.29
C GLY A 29 -5.53 -16.45 -10.51
N LYS A 30 -5.08 -15.42 -9.80
CA LYS A 30 -3.71 -14.92 -9.90
C LYS A 30 -2.90 -15.59 -8.80
N SER A 31 -2.29 -16.72 -9.15
CA SER A 31 -1.27 -17.35 -8.32
C SER A 31 -0.34 -16.27 -7.74
N ALA A 32 -0.15 -16.31 -6.42
CA ALA A 32 0.82 -15.51 -5.68
C ALA A 32 2.27 -15.70 -6.17
N ASN A 33 2.51 -16.56 -7.18
CA ASN A 33 3.80 -16.80 -7.81
C ASN A 33 4.27 -15.69 -8.77
N LYS A 34 3.58 -14.53 -8.84
CA LYS A 34 4.16 -13.30 -9.42
C LYS A 34 4.94 -12.46 -8.39
N GLN A 35 5.29 -13.03 -7.25
CA GLN A 35 6.21 -12.41 -6.29
C GLN A 35 7.68 -12.54 -6.70
N ASP A 36 8.01 -13.36 -7.71
CA ASP A 36 9.40 -13.61 -8.12
C ASP A 36 10.01 -12.55 -9.08
N GLU A 37 9.21 -11.63 -9.64
CA GLU A 37 9.72 -10.53 -10.49
C GLU A 37 9.71 -9.15 -9.80
N VAL A 38 8.95 -8.98 -8.73
CA VAL A 38 8.97 -7.74 -7.94
C VAL A 38 9.97 -7.96 -6.82
N GLY A 39 11.25 -7.75 -7.14
CA GLY A 39 12.34 -7.83 -6.16
C GLY A 39 11.92 -7.14 -4.85
N SER A 40 12.20 -7.81 -3.72
CA SER A 40 11.78 -7.42 -2.36
C SER A 40 11.56 -5.90 -2.26
N PRO A 41 10.31 -5.43 -2.05
CA PRO A 41 10.01 -4.01 -2.08
C PRO A 41 10.87 -3.31 -1.04
N ASP A 42 11.91 -2.59 -1.48
CA ASP A 42 12.81 -1.87 -0.59
C ASP A 42 12.06 -0.66 -0.03
N PRO A 43 11.56 -0.71 1.23
CA PRO A 43 10.71 0.33 1.77
C PRO A 43 11.45 1.66 1.90
N ARG A 44 12.80 1.62 1.90
CA ARG A 44 13.66 2.82 1.97
C ARG A 44 13.52 3.69 0.74
N LYS A 45 13.21 3.11 -0.43
CA LYS A 45 13.03 3.84 -1.69
C LYS A 45 11.77 4.70 -1.70
N TYR A 46 10.80 4.38 -0.86
CA TYR A 46 9.50 5.07 -0.78
C TYR A 46 9.40 6.05 0.39
N ARG A 47 10.49 6.25 1.15
CA ARG A 47 10.50 7.13 2.34
C ARG A 47 10.55 8.63 2.02
N GLY A 48 10.68 9.05 0.76
CA GLY A 48 10.65 10.46 0.37
C GLY A 48 11.64 11.32 1.18
N VAL A 49 11.14 12.31 1.92
CA VAL A 49 11.91 13.21 2.80
C VAL A 49 12.60 12.45 3.96
N TYR A 50 12.10 11.27 4.33
CA TYR A 50 12.64 10.42 5.39
C TYR A 50 13.70 9.43 4.90
N ARG A 51 14.16 9.54 3.65
CA ARG A 51 15.13 8.62 3.03
C ARG A 51 16.49 8.61 3.74
N ASP A 52 16.95 9.76 4.20
CA ASP A 52 18.25 9.92 4.88
C ASP A 52 18.12 9.99 6.41
N LEU A 53 16.90 9.86 6.93
CA LEU A 53 16.66 9.92 8.36
C LEU A 53 17.09 8.60 8.99
N LYS A 54 18.19 8.63 9.77
CA LYS A 54 18.61 7.53 10.64
C LYS A 54 17.64 7.42 11.81
N VAL A 55 16.46 6.88 11.55
CA VAL A 55 15.50 6.56 12.59
C VAL A 55 15.68 5.12 13.01
N ASP A 56 15.70 4.87 14.33
CA ASP A 56 15.46 3.53 14.85
C ASP A 56 13.98 3.18 14.61
N LEU A 57 13.75 2.58 13.45
CA LEU A 57 12.49 2.02 12.98
C LEU A 57 11.74 1.25 14.07
N LYS A 58 12.47 0.51 14.93
CA LYS A 58 11.86 -0.32 15.96
C LYS A 58 11.31 0.53 17.10
N ALA A 59 12.02 1.61 17.46
CA ALA A 59 11.56 2.56 18.47
C ALA A 59 10.35 3.37 17.97
N GLU A 60 10.37 3.80 16.71
CA GLU A 60 9.30 4.60 16.11
C GLU A 60 7.99 3.79 15.98
N ILE A 61 8.07 2.54 15.50
CA ILE A 61 6.91 1.63 15.45
C ILE A 61 6.33 1.39 16.85
N ARG A 62 7.19 1.30 17.87
CA ARG A 62 6.76 1.10 19.26
C ARG A 62 6.05 2.34 19.80
N SER A 63 6.60 3.54 19.55
CA SER A 63 5.96 4.80 19.92
C SER A 63 4.57 4.94 19.32
N LEU A 64 4.42 4.63 18.03
CA LEU A 64 3.12 4.70 17.34
C LEU A 64 2.09 3.71 17.92
N ARG A 65 2.51 2.51 18.35
CA ARG A 65 1.63 1.57 19.05
C ARG A 65 1.25 2.06 20.44
N ASP A 66 2.22 2.55 21.20
CA ASP A 66 2.01 3.03 22.56
C ASP A 66 1.10 4.29 22.57
N GLU A 67 1.15 5.12 21.52
CA GLU A 67 0.19 6.22 21.31
C GLU A 67 -1.23 5.72 21.06
N TRP A 68 -1.38 4.65 20.26
CA TRP A 68 -2.68 4.07 19.94
C TRP A 68 -3.34 3.39 21.16
N ASP A 69 -2.56 2.70 21.99
CA ASP A 69 -3.06 2.02 23.21
C ASP A 69 -3.43 2.99 24.35
N ARG A 70 -3.09 4.29 24.22
CA ARG A 70 -3.47 5.34 25.17
C ARG A 70 -4.85 5.96 24.89
N VAL A 71 -5.50 5.56 23.80
CA VAL A 71 -6.87 5.99 23.41
C VAL A 71 -7.86 4.88 23.76
#